data_AF-A0A8J8G7Y3-F1
#
_entry.id   AF-A0A8J8G7Y3-F1
#
_cell.length_a   1.000
_cell.length_b   1.000
_cell.length_c   1.000
_cell.angle_alpha   90.00
_cell.angle_beta   90.00
_cell.angle_gamma   90.00
#
_symmetry.space_group_name_H-M   'P 1'
#
loop_
_entity.id
_entity.type
_entity.pdbx_description
1 polymer ?
#
loop_
_entity_poly.entity_id
_entity_poly.type
_entity_poly.pdbx_seq_one_letter_code
_entity_poly.pdbx_strand_id
1 'polypeptide(L)'
;MKKILLYIMFGGVLFTSCKTDEDLTVADEVVDIATQNTYDDQAAQKYLTTNYFDSQGKIVAYSDTDTSDDNYPSLSTYNVTTLPSGVVVVMIPTAQPSPGKTINSEDVLRLTSISKSVVAKKVNDIPTFTTYQDFINTINTGVPEVDPFYFYAKNSILNGNARSYFEIEGFQEGIKLFKSYEIPDVNNYNMQGVIIVPSRAAFARDSNALDALISGQVLSFVDRSFIFNVQVYKTTTRTTAQY
;
A
#
# COMPACT_ATOMS: atom_id res chain seq x y z
N MET A 1 38.50 50.10 -16.24
CA MET A 1 38.06 48.83 -16.89
C MET A 1 38.66 47.66 -16.15
N LYS A 2 37.92 46.54 -16.09
CA LYS A 2 38.25 45.20 -15.53
C LYS A 2 38.18 45.15 -13.99
N LYS A 3 37.09 44.72 -13.34
CA LYS A 3 36.10 43.62 -13.45
C LYS A 3 36.28 42.74 -12.21
N ILE A 4 35.33 42.92 -11.29
CA ILE A 4 34.93 42.04 -10.20
C ILE A 4 34.73 40.62 -10.72
N LEU A 5 35.22 39.62 -9.99
CA LEU A 5 34.72 38.24 -9.98
C LEU A 5 34.98 37.65 -8.60
N LEU A 6 34.00 37.81 -7.71
CA LEU A 6 33.94 37.19 -6.40
C LEU A 6 33.44 35.74 -6.61
N TYR A 7 34.36 34.78 -6.59
CA TYR A 7 34.01 33.36 -6.59
C TYR A 7 33.64 32.94 -5.17
N ILE A 8 32.34 32.88 -4.88
CA ILE A 8 31.83 32.19 -3.69
C ILE A 8 31.88 30.69 -4.00
N MET A 9 32.97 30.05 -3.57
CA MET A 9 33.12 28.62 -3.55
C MET A 9 32.23 28.08 -2.41
N PHE A 10 31.09 27.47 -2.77
CA PHE A 10 30.21 26.80 -1.83
C PHE A 10 30.97 25.62 -1.22
N GLY A 11 31.32 25.74 0.06
CA GLY A 11 31.96 24.68 0.81
C GLY A 11 31.00 23.51 0.98
N GLY A 12 31.25 22.41 0.25
CA GLY A 12 30.69 21.12 0.58
C GLY A 12 31.27 20.67 1.91
N VAL A 13 30.44 20.60 2.95
CA VAL A 13 30.81 19.97 4.21
C VAL A 13 30.88 18.47 3.95
N LEU A 14 32.09 17.99 3.66
CA LEU A 14 32.40 16.58 3.75
C LEU A 14 32.45 16.23 5.25
N PHE A 15 31.38 15.63 5.76
CA PHE A 15 31.43 14.96 7.05
C PHE A 15 32.34 13.73 6.92
N THR A 16 33.64 13.91 7.17
CA THR A 16 34.51 12.80 7.56
C THR A 16 34.18 12.48 9.01
N SER A 17 33.20 11.60 9.24
CA SER A 17 32.98 11.07 10.58
C SER A 17 34.08 10.07 10.90
N CYS A 18 34.87 10.42 11.91
CA CYS A 18 35.84 9.54 12.56
C CYS A 18 35.14 8.26 13.01
N LYS A 19 35.78 7.12 12.71
CA LYS A 19 35.43 5.84 13.31
C LYS A 19 35.59 5.94 14.83
N THR A 20 34.53 5.65 15.55
CA THR A 20 34.59 5.22 16.95
C THR A 20 33.49 4.18 17.11
N ASP A 21 33.89 2.97 17.51
CA ASP A 21 33.01 1.85 17.78
C ASP A 21 32.05 2.23 18.92
N GLU A 22 30.76 2.29 18.63
CA GLU A 22 29.66 2.04 19.57
C GLU A 22 28.35 1.97 18.76
N ASP A 23 27.53 0.99 19.11
CA ASP A 23 26.23 0.62 18.53
C ASP A 23 25.45 1.77 17.85
N LEU A 24 25.57 1.88 16.53
CA LEU A 24 24.70 2.75 15.73
C LEU A 24 23.79 1.84 14.93
N THR A 25 22.53 1.73 15.38
CA THR A 25 21.39 1.45 14.51
C THR A 25 21.62 2.25 13.22
N VAL A 26 21.86 1.56 12.09
CA VAL A 26 21.98 2.22 10.80
C VAL A 26 20.69 3.01 10.63
N ALA A 27 20.76 4.33 10.77
CA ALA A 27 19.63 5.19 10.48
C ALA A 27 19.27 4.87 9.03
N ASP A 28 18.04 4.41 8.81
CA ASP A 28 17.54 4.11 7.47
C ASP A 28 17.81 5.33 6.59
N GLU A 29 18.54 5.12 5.48
CA GLU A 29 18.87 6.20 4.56
C GLU A 29 17.58 6.78 3.99
N VAL A 30 17.27 8.02 4.37
CA VAL A 30 16.14 8.75 3.80
C VAL A 30 16.59 9.33 2.47
N VAL A 31 16.12 8.72 1.38
CA VAL A 31 16.35 9.21 0.01
C VAL A 31 15.45 10.41 -0.31
N ASP A 32 15.64 11.06 -1.45
CA ASP A 32 14.69 12.09 -1.92
C ASP A 32 13.36 11.48 -2.41
N ILE A 33 12.32 12.30 -2.55
CA ILE A 33 10.96 11.85 -2.93
C ILE A 33 10.94 11.21 -4.33
N ALA A 34 11.69 11.73 -5.29
CA ALA A 34 11.70 11.18 -6.65
C ALA A 34 12.36 9.80 -6.69
N THR A 35 13.42 9.63 -5.90
CA THR A 35 14.07 8.35 -5.67
C THR A 35 13.14 7.37 -4.97
N GLN A 36 12.41 7.79 -3.92
CA GLN A 36 11.44 6.94 -3.23
C GLN A 36 10.32 6.49 -4.17
N ASN A 37 9.78 7.40 -5.00
CA ASN A 37 8.76 7.06 -5.99
C ASN A 37 9.27 6.01 -6.99
N THR A 38 10.53 6.14 -7.42
CA THR A 38 11.17 5.16 -8.30
C THR A 38 11.34 3.80 -7.61
N TYR A 39 11.70 3.80 -6.32
CA TYR A 39 11.80 2.58 -5.53
C TYR A 39 10.46 1.89 -5.36
N ASP A 40 9.40 2.62 -5.06
CA ASP A 40 8.05 2.07 -4.93
C ASP A 40 7.60 1.38 -6.23
N ASP A 41 7.80 2.04 -7.37
CA ASP A 41 7.41 1.50 -8.67
C ASP A 41 8.18 0.22 -9.02
N GLN A 42 9.49 0.23 -8.82
CA GLN A 42 10.34 -0.95 -9.09
C GLN A 42 10.07 -2.10 -8.12
N ALA A 43 9.85 -1.79 -6.84
CA ALA A 43 9.49 -2.78 -5.84
C ALA A 43 8.12 -3.41 -6.12
N ALA A 44 7.14 -2.63 -6.60
CA ALA A 44 5.85 -3.15 -7.05
C ALA A 44 6.02 -4.12 -8.23
N GLN A 45 6.83 -3.76 -9.24
CA GLN A 45 7.10 -4.65 -10.37
C GLN A 45 7.78 -5.95 -9.94
N LYS A 46 8.75 -5.87 -9.01
CA LYS A 46 9.38 -7.06 -8.43
C LYS A 46 8.35 -7.92 -7.67
N TYR A 47 7.50 -7.30 -6.85
CA TYR A 47 6.45 -8.01 -6.12
C TYR A 47 5.51 -8.77 -7.06
N LEU A 48 5.20 -8.21 -8.24
CA LEU A 48 4.37 -8.89 -9.22
C LEU A 48 5.01 -10.17 -9.80
N THR A 49 6.34 -10.21 -9.90
CA THR A 49 7.07 -11.37 -10.46
C THR A 49 7.47 -12.38 -9.41
N THR A 50 7.65 -11.97 -8.16
CA THR A 50 8.08 -12.85 -7.05
C THR A 50 6.93 -13.45 -6.25
N ASN A 51 5.69 -13.14 -6.62
CA ASN A 51 4.51 -13.60 -5.90
C ASN A 51 3.46 -14.17 -6.86
N TYR A 52 2.54 -14.96 -6.30
CA TYR A 52 1.43 -15.58 -7.00
C TYR A 52 0.17 -15.59 -6.13
N PHE A 53 -0.96 -15.96 -6.73
CA PHE A 53 -2.21 -16.22 -6.03
C PHE A 53 -2.36 -17.71 -5.72
N ASP A 54 -2.62 -18.07 -4.47
CA ASP A 54 -3.00 -19.44 -4.10
C ASP A 54 -4.42 -19.79 -4.57
N SER A 55 -4.87 -21.02 -4.27
CA SER A 55 -6.21 -21.51 -4.65
C SER A 55 -7.40 -20.69 -4.10
N GLN A 56 -7.20 -19.88 -3.06
CA GLN A 56 -8.21 -18.97 -2.49
C GLN A 56 -7.94 -17.50 -2.85
N GLY A 57 -7.00 -17.25 -3.75
CA GLY A 57 -6.60 -15.92 -4.20
C GLY A 57 -5.73 -15.15 -3.20
N LYS A 58 -5.16 -15.81 -2.18
CA LYS A 58 -4.20 -15.16 -1.28
C LYS A 58 -2.88 -14.96 -1.98
N ILE A 59 -2.19 -13.88 -1.66
CA ILE A 59 -0.86 -13.65 -2.20
C ILE A 59 0.18 -14.44 -1.41
N VAL A 60 0.99 -15.22 -2.14
CA VAL A 60 2.09 -16.01 -1.60
C VAL A 60 3.36 -15.66 -2.37
N ALA A 61 4.51 -15.60 -1.69
CA ALA A 61 5.80 -15.44 -2.35
C ALA A 61 6.29 -16.81 -2.84
N TYR A 62 6.94 -16.85 -4.01
CA TYR A 62 7.59 -18.07 -4.45
C TYR A 62 8.68 -18.51 -3.48
N SER A 63 8.84 -19.82 -3.31
CA SER A 63 9.93 -20.39 -2.54
C SER A 63 11.20 -20.49 -3.40
N ASP A 64 12.32 -19.95 -2.90
CA ASP A 64 13.63 -20.15 -3.54
C ASP A 64 14.16 -21.59 -3.40
N THR A 65 13.47 -22.45 -2.63
CA THR A 65 13.96 -23.80 -2.26
C THR A 65 12.98 -24.93 -2.53
N ASP A 66 11.71 -24.62 -2.80
CA ASP A 66 10.64 -25.58 -3.06
C ASP A 66 9.96 -25.23 -4.38
N THR A 67 10.14 -26.08 -5.40
CA THR A 67 9.58 -25.86 -6.74
C THR A 67 8.11 -26.28 -6.86
N SER A 68 7.45 -26.66 -5.76
CA SER A 68 6.04 -27.06 -5.79
C SER A 68 5.10 -25.93 -6.20
N ASP A 69 5.52 -24.68 -5.98
CA ASP A 69 4.76 -23.48 -6.34
C ASP A 69 5.12 -22.87 -7.70
N ASP A 70 6.19 -23.31 -8.36
CA ASP A 70 6.61 -22.83 -9.69
C ASP A 70 5.53 -22.98 -10.80
N ASN A 71 4.52 -23.82 -10.56
CA ASN A 71 3.41 -24.03 -11.48
C ASN A 71 2.31 -22.96 -11.38
N TYR A 72 2.30 -22.16 -10.31
CA TYR A 72 1.34 -21.06 -10.20
C TYR A 72 1.74 -19.92 -11.14
N PRO A 73 0.77 -19.24 -11.79
CA PRO A 73 1.09 -18.04 -12.55
C PRO A 73 1.47 -16.89 -11.61
N SER A 74 2.57 -16.18 -11.91
CA SER A 74 2.94 -14.99 -11.14
C SER A 74 1.89 -13.88 -11.31
N LEU A 75 1.80 -12.96 -10.35
CA LEU A 75 0.84 -11.84 -10.42
C LEU A 75 1.03 -11.02 -11.71
N SER A 76 2.26 -10.91 -12.21
CA SER A 76 2.59 -10.20 -13.46
C SER A 76 2.01 -10.83 -14.72
N THR A 77 1.58 -12.10 -14.67
CA THR A 77 0.99 -12.80 -15.84
C THR A 77 -0.51 -12.58 -15.98
N TYR A 78 -1.16 -12.02 -14.97
CA TYR A 78 -2.57 -11.64 -15.01
C TYR A 78 -2.75 -10.29 -15.74
N ASN A 79 -4.00 -9.83 -15.86
CA ASN A 79 -4.30 -8.51 -16.38
C ASN A 79 -3.91 -7.43 -15.35
N VAL A 80 -2.67 -6.97 -15.41
CA VAL A 80 -2.14 -5.88 -14.59
C VAL A 80 -2.56 -4.54 -15.17
N THR A 81 -3.15 -3.68 -14.33
CA THR A 81 -3.50 -2.29 -14.69
C THR A 81 -2.72 -1.34 -13.80
N THR A 82 -1.96 -0.42 -14.38
CA THR A 82 -1.30 0.67 -13.66
C THR A 82 -2.05 1.98 -13.91
N LEU A 83 -2.48 2.64 -12.85
CA LEU A 83 -3.21 3.90 -12.89
C LEU A 83 -2.26 5.11 -12.91
N PRO A 84 -2.72 6.31 -13.28
CA PRO A 84 -1.86 7.50 -13.36
C PRO A 84 -1.14 7.86 -12.05
N SER A 85 -1.72 7.53 -10.90
CA SER A 85 -1.10 7.70 -9.59
C SER A 85 0.07 6.74 -9.32
N GLY A 86 0.20 5.69 -10.12
CA GLY A 86 1.10 4.56 -9.89
C GLY A 86 0.47 3.38 -9.17
N VAL A 87 -0.80 3.47 -8.77
CA VAL A 87 -1.53 2.34 -8.21
C VAL A 87 -1.55 1.19 -9.22
N VAL A 88 -1.17 0.00 -8.77
CA VAL A 88 -1.20 -1.22 -9.57
C VAL A 88 -2.35 -2.09 -9.09
N VAL A 89 -3.21 -2.51 -10.01
CA VAL A 89 -4.33 -3.41 -9.74
C VAL A 89 -4.15 -4.70 -10.54
N VAL A 90 -4.30 -5.83 -9.86
CA VAL A 90 -4.32 -7.16 -10.50
C VAL A 90 -5.59 -7.88 -10.05
N MET A 91 -6.44 -8.23 -11.01
CA MET A 91 -7.69 -8.95 -10.76
C MET A 91 -7.55 -10.41 -11.16
N ILE A 92 -8.11 -11.30 -10.34
CA ILE A 92 -8.24 -12.73 -10.65
C ILE A 92 -9.51 -12.88 -11.52
N PRO A 93 -9.41 -13.26 -12.80
CA PRO A 93 -10.57 -13.25 -13.71
C PRO A 93 -11.70 -14.20 -13.27
N THR A 94 -11.35 -15.32 -12.65
CA THR A 94 -12.29 -16.34 -12.18
C THR A 94 -12.90 -16.03 -10.81
N ALA A 95 -12.40 -15.00 -10.12
CA ALA A 95 -12.87 -14.56 -8.81
C ALA A 95 -13.48 -13.14 -8.89
N GLN A 96 -14.26 -12.87 -9.94
CA GLN A 96 -15.07 -11.65 -10.05
C GLN A 96 -16.56 -11.98 -9.97
N PRO A 97 -17.39 -11.13 -9.34
CA PRO A 97 -18.84 -11.31 -9.30
C PRO A 97 -19.49 -11.13 -10.68
N SER A 98 -20.51 -11.94 -10.96
CA SER A 98 -21.32 -11.84 -12.18
C SER A 98 -22.82 -12.10 -11.87
N PRO A 99 -23.68 -11.05 -11.88
CA PRO A 99 -23.33 -9.63 -11.96
C PRO A 99 -22.63 -9.16 -10.68
N GLY A 100 -21.81 -8.12 -10.79
CA GLY A 100 -21.24 -7.40 -9.66
C GLY A 100 -21.77 -5.98 -9.58
N LYS A 101 -21.79 -5.40 -8.38
CA LYS A 101 -22.22 -4.01 -8.17
C LYS A 101 -21.02 -3.06 -8.10
N THR A 102 -21.08 -1.98 -8.89
CA THR A 102 -20.07 -0.92 -8.94
C THR A 102 -19.92 -0.22 -7.60
N ILE A 103 -18.67 0.12 -7.26
CA ILE A 103 -18.30 0.84 -6.04
C ILE A 103 -18.15 2.33 -6.37
N ASN A 104 -18.88 3.19 -5.67
CA ASN A 104 -18.76 4.65 -5.80
C ASN A 104 -17.87 5.23 -4.68
N SER A 105 -17.35 6.44 -4.89
CA SER A 105 -16.38 7.08 -3.97
C SER A 105 -16.85 7.25 -2.53
N GLU A 106 -18.16 7.31 -2.29
CA GLU A 106 -18.72 7.58 -0.96
C GLU A 106 -19.47 6.39 -0.38
N ASP A 107 -19.51 5.26 -1.10
CA ASP A 107 -20.26 4.10 -0.65
C ASP A 107 -19.79 3.60 0.71
N VAL A 108 -20.65 2.83 1.37
CA VAL A 108 -20.28 2.02 2.53
C VAL A 108 -19.82 0.67 2.01
N LEU A 109 -18.57 0.30 2.33
CA LEU A 109 -17.97 -0.97 1.93
C LEU A 109 -18.03 -2.03 3.03
N ARG A 110 -18.21 -3.28 2.63
CA ARG A 110 -17.87 -4.46 3.43
C ARG A 110 -16.74 -5.20 2.75
N LEU A 111 -15.58 -5.22 3.39
CA LEU A 111 -14.32 -5.61 2.78
C LEU A 111 -13.67 -6.72 3.60
N THR A 112 -13.45 -7.86 2.96
CA THR A 112 -12.48 -8.83 3.45
C THR A 112 -11.13 -8.48 2.82
N SER A 113 -10.10 -8.31 3.65
CA SER A 113 -8.74 -8.06 3.19
C SER A 113 -7.66 -8.73 4.04
N ILE A 114 -6.54 -9.02 3.37
CA ILE A 114 -5.21 -9.21 3.97
C ILE A 114 -4.35 -8.08 3.42
N SER A 115 -4.06 -7.10 4.26
CA SER A 115 -3.41 -5.86 3.87
C SER A 115 -2.14 -5.64 4.68
N LYS A 116 -1.08 -5.21 4.00
CA LYS A 116 0.23 -4.92 4.60
C LYS A 116 0.72 -3.54 4.18
N SER A 117 1.44 -2.87 5.06
CA SER A 117 2.26 -1.72 4.70
C SER A 117 3.72 -2.14 4.58
N VAL A 118 4.42 -1.54 3.63
CA VAL A 118 5.79 -1.92 3.24
C VAL A 118 6.60 -0.68 2.91
N VAL A 119 7.92 -0.77 3.05
CA VAL A 119 8.84 0.29 2.61
C VAL A 119 9.66 -0.24 1.46
N ALA A 120 9.68 0.47 0.33
CA ALA A 120 10.57 0.12 -0.77
C ALA A 120 12.00 0.61 -0.46
N LYS A 121 12.95 -0.31 -0.43
CA LYS A 121 14.38 -0.02 -0.22
C LYS A 121 15.23 -0.79 -1.22
N LYS A 122 16.43 -0.29 -1.47
CA LYS A 122 17.41 -0.97 -2.31
C LYS A 122 18.05 -2.13 -1.52
N VAL A 123 17.80 -3.37 -1.93
CA VAL A 123 18.43 -4.57 -1.36
C VAL A 123 19.27 -5.22 -2.45
N ASN A 124 20.59 -5.32 -2.26
CA ASN A 124 21.53 -5.79 -3.28
C ASN A 124 21.34 -5.06 -4.62
N ASP A 125 21.29 -3.73 -4.56
CA ASP A 125 21.06 -2.84 -5.70
C ASP A 125 19.69 -2.95 -6.40
N ILE A 126 18.76 -3.74 -5.88
CA ILE A 126 17.42 -3.93 -6.46
C ILE A 126 16.36 -3.39 -5.48
N PRO A 127 15.60 -2.35 -5.86
CA PRO A 127 14.46 -1.90 -5.06
C PRO A 127 13.46 -3.02 -4.83
N THR A 128 13.14 -3.26 -3.56
CA THR A 128 12.31 -4.37 -3.09
C THR A 128 11.46 -3.87 -1.94
N PHE A 129 10.23 -4.37 -1.82
CA PHE A 129 9.42 -4.12 -0.62
C PHE A 129 10.04 -4.84 0.58
N THR A 130 10.29 -4.07 1.63
CA THR A 130 10.89 -4.48 2.90
C THR A 130 10.03 -4.00 4.06
N THR A 131 10.45 -4.33 5.30
CA THR A 131 9.79 -3.87 6.53
C THR A 131 8.28 -4.12 6.52
N TYR A 132 7.86 -5.35 6.21
CA TYR A 132 6.44 -5.69 6.16
C TYR A 132 5.80 -5.52 7.53
N GLN A 133 4.69 -4.80 7.56
CA GLN A 133 3.86 -4.63 8.74
C GLN A 133 2.41 -4.94 8.38
N ASP A 134 1.73 -5.71 9.22
CA ASP A 134 0.30 -5.95 9.05
C ASP A 134 -0.46 -4.63 9.21
N PHE A 135 -1.37 -4.36 8.27
CA PHE A 135 -2.24 -3.20 8.32
C PHE A 135 -3.64 -3.62 8.77
N ILE A 136 -4.34 -4.41 7.95
CA ILE A 136 -5.66 -4.97 8.26
C ILE A 136 -5.66 -6.44 7.83
N ASN A 137 -6.12 -7.32 8.71
CA ASN A 137 -6.32 -8.73 8.38
C ASN A 137 -7.64 -9.24 8.96
N THR A 138 -8.67 -9.22 8.11
CA THR A 138 -10.02 -9.68 8.44
C THR A 138 -10.17 -11.21 8.43
N ILE A 139 -9.18 -11.94 7.89
CA ILE A 139 -9.20 -13.41 7.91
C ILE A 139 -8.99 -13.94 9.32
N ASN A 140 -8.19 -13.24 10.11
CA ASN A 140 -7.97 -13.58 11.52
C ASN A 140 -9.23 -13.42 12.38
N THR A 141 -10.09 -12.45 12.04
CA THR A 141 -11.36 -12.21 12.75
C THR A 141 -12.53 -13.00 12.16
N GLY A 142 -12.43 -13.41 10.89
CA GLY A 142 -13.49 -14.08 10.15
C GLY A 142 -14.68 -13.16 9.80
N VAL A 143 -14.53 -11.84 9.98
CA VAL A 143 -15.59 -10.86 9.75
C VAL A 143 -15.06 -9.75 8.83
N PRO A 144 -15.74 -9.44 7.71
CA PRO A 144 -15.38 -8.32 6.85
C PRO A 144 -15.35 -7.00 7.63
N GLU A 145 -14.37 -6.15 7.31
CA GLU A 145 -14.34 -4.78 7.79
C GLU A 145 -15.52 -3.99 7.21
N VAL A 146 -16.19 -3.20 8.05
CA VAL A 146 -17.33 -2.39 7.66
C VAL A 146 -16.94 -0.92 7.66
N ASP A 147 -17.09 -0.29 6.51
CA ASP A 147 -16.89 1.14 6.30
C ASP A 147 -15.49 1.64 6.73
N PRO A 148 -14.41 1.10 6.13
CA PRO A 148 -13.04 1.45 6.48
C PRO A 148 -12.80 2.96 6.33
N PHE A 149 -12.29 3.61 7.38
CA PHE A 149 -12.03 5.05 7.34
C PHE A 149 -10.93 5.44 6.35
N TYR A 150 -10.04 4.51 6.01
CA TYR A 150 -9.03 4.68 4.97
C TYR A 150 -9.61 4.64 3.55
N PHE A 151 -10.87 4.21 3.40
CA PHE A 151 -11.65 4.38 2.17
C PHE A 151 -12.53 5.63 2.23
N TYR A 152 -13.22 5.87 3.34
CA TYR A 152 -14.04 7.07 3.52
C TYR A 152 -14.12 7.45 5.00
N ALA A 153 -13.56 8.61 5.35
CA ALA A 153 -13.56 9.11 6.71
C ALA A 153 -14.87 9.83 7.03
N LYS A 154 -15.62 9.37 8.04
CA LYS A 154 -16.87 10.06 8.44
C LYS A 154 -16.59 11.46 8.98
N ASN A 155 -17.51 12.39 8.78
CA ASN A 155 -17.44 13.74 9.33
C ASN A 155 -17.23 13.73 10.85
N SER A 156 -17.80 12.75 11.54
CA SER A 156 -17.64 12.56 13.00
C SER A 156 -16.22 12.26 13.45
N ILE A 157 -15.33 11.79 12.56
CA ILE A 157 -13.94 11.47 12.91
C ILE A 157 -12.93 12.52 12.40
N LEU A 158 -13.35 13.41 11.49
CA LEU A 158 -12.44 14.40 10.89
C LEU A 158 -11.82 15.32 11.95
N ASN A 159 -12.60 15.76 12.94
CA ASN A 159 -12.14 16.62 14.04
C ASN A 159 -11.31 17.84 13.56
N GLY A 160 -11.70 18.43 12.43
CA GLY A 160 -11.02 19.56 11.81
C GLY A 160 -9.88 19.22 10.85
N ASN A 161 -9.49 17.95 10.73
CA ASN A 161 -8.50 17.49 9.75
C ASN A 161 -9.11 17.28 8.36
N ALA A 162 -8.27 17.36 7.33
CA ALA A 162 -8.64 16.98 5.97
C ALA A 162 -8.84 15.46 5.87
N ARG A 163 -9.64 15.02 4.89
CA ARG A 163 -9.89 13.59 4.62
C ARG A 163 -8.61 12.82 4.28
N SER A 164 -7.67 13.44 3.57
CA SER A 164 -6.35 12.87 3.26
C SER A 164 -5.51 12.52 4.49
N TYR A 165 -5.85 13.04 5.67
CA TYR A 165 -5.24 12.63 6.93
C TYR A 165 -5.66 11.20 7.34
N PHE A 166 -6.78 10.69 6.83
CA PHE A 166 -7.35 9.39 7.17
C PHE A 166 -7.41 8.44 5.98
N GLU A 167 -7.75 8.97 4.80
CA GLU A 167 -8.06 8.24 3.58
C GLU A 167 -6.80 7.96 2.76
N ILE A 168 -6.73 6.78 2.15
CA ILE A 168 -5.66 6.38 1.22
C ILE A 168 -6.20 6.56 -0.20
N GLU A 169 -5.83 7.67 -0.84
CA GLU A 169 -6.38 8.06 -2.16
C GLU A 169 -6.17 6.97 -3.23
N GLY A 170 -4.99 6.35 -3.25
CA GLY A 170 -4.70 5.26 -4.18
C GLY A 170 -5.51 3.99 -3.94
N PHE A 171 -5.94 3.74 -2.69
CA PHE A 171 -6.89 2.66 -2.41
C PHE A 171 -8.27 3.01 -2.96
N GLN A 172 -8.76 4.24 -2.75
CA GLN A 172 -10.03 4.71 -3.31
C GLN A 172 -10.05 4.65 -4.84
N GLU A 173 -8.92 4.94 -5.48
CA GLU A 173 -8.76 4.85 -6.93
C GLU A 173 -8.80 3.39 -7.40
N GLY A 174 -7.98 2.53 -6.79
CA GLY A 174 -7.84 1.12 -7.19
C GLY A 174 -9.09 0.28 -6.92
N ILE A 175 -9.77 0.48 -5.78
CA ILE A 175 -10.93 -0.34 -5.39
C ILE A 175 -12.12 -0.16 -6.34
N LYS A 176 -12.22 0.97 -7.05
CA LYS A 176 -13.27 1.24 -8.04
C LYS A 176 -13.20 0.36 -9.28
N LEU A 177 -12.06 -0.29 -9.54
CA LEU A 177 -11.94 -1.28 -10.63
C LEU A 177 -12.61 -2.61 -10.25
N PHE A 178 -12.77 -2.89 -8.96
CA PHE A 178 -13.46 -4.07 -8.47
C PHE A 178 -14.97 -3.85 -8.44
N LYS A 179 -15.70 -4.96 -8.38
CA LYS A 179 -17.13 -4.99 -8.11
C LYS A 179 -17.40 -5.78 -6.85
N SER A 180 -18.45 -5.41 -6.13
CA SER A 180 -18.90 -6.16 -4.96
C SER A 180 -19.79 -7.35 -5.32
N TYR A 181 -19.75 -8.38 -4.48
CA TYR A 181 -20.51 -9.63 -4.65
C TYR A 181 -21.97 -9.55 -4.18
N GLU A 182 -22.30 -8.61 -3.30
CA GLU A 182 -23.58 -8.54 -2.59
C GLU A 182 -23.91 -9.83 -1.81
N ILE A 183 -22.92 -10.38 -1.10
CA ILE A 183 -23.04 -11.61 -0.30
C ILE A 183 -23.10 -11.34 1.22
N PRO A 184 -23.63 -12.29 2.02
CA PRO A 184 -23.56 -12.23 3.48
C PRO A 184 -22.14 -12.27 4.04
N ASP A 185 -21.91 -11.58 5.15
CA ASP A 185 -20.63 -11.51 5.87
C ASP A 185 -20.11 -12.88 6.35
N VAL A 186 -21.00 -13.85 6.53
CA VAL A 186 -20.66 -15.21 7.00
C VAL A 186 -20.13 -16.12 5.89
N ASN A 187 -20.17 -15.67 4.63
CA ASN A 187 -19.67 -16.47 3.53
C ASN A 187 -18.15 -16.57 3.59
N ASN A 188 -17.61 -17.73 3.18
CA ASN A 188 -16.17 -17.90 3.01
C ASN A 188 -15.64 -16.95 1.94
N TYR A 189 -14.41 -16.51 2.13
CA TYR A 189 -13.76 -15.66 1.16
C TYR A 189 -13.19 -16.46 -0.02
N ASN A 190 -13.11 -15.77 -1.15
CA ASN A 190 -12.30 -16.10 -2.29
C ASN A 190 -11.81 -14.76 -2.85
N MET A 191 -10.53 -14.45 -2.66
CA MET A 191 -10.01 -13.11 -2.93
C MET A 191 -10.18 -12.76 -4.41
N GLN A 192 -10.49 -11.50 -4.69
CA GLN A 192 -10.72 -10.98 -6.04
C GLN A 192 -9.44 -10.55 -6.73
N GLY A 193 -8.40 -10.24 -5.96
CA GLY A 193 -7.15 -9.70 -6.49
C GLY A 193 -6.38 -8.87 -5.49
N VAL A 194 -5.48 -8.04 -6.02
CA VAL A 194 -4.60 -7.16 -5.23
C VAL A 194 -4.60 -5.73 -5.78
N ILE A 195 -4.50 -4.77 -4.87
CA ILE A 195 -4.21 -3.35 -5.13
C ILE A 195 -2.89 -3.02 -4.44
N ILE A 196 -1.89 -2.57 -5.19
CA ILE A 196 -0.61 -2.09 -4.67
C ILE A 196 -0.60 -0.57 -4.83
N VAL A 197 -0.56 0.12 -3.69
CA VAL A 197 -0.59 1.59 -3.60
C VAL A 197 0.82 2.08 -3.28
N PRO A 198 1.51 2.81 -4.18
CA PRO A 198 2.80 3.40 -3.87
C PRO A 198 2.67 4.49 -2.80
N SER A 199 3.75 4.80 -2.08
CA SER A 199 3.70 5.72 -0.93
C SER A 199 3.14 7.10 -1.30
N ARG A 200 3.48 7.62 -2.48
CA ARG A 200 2.97 8.89 -3.03
C ARG A 200 1.45 8.95 -3.24
N ALA A 201 0.80 7.79 -3.38
CA ALA A 201 -0.65 7.66 -3.53
C ALA A 201 -1.30 7.20 -2.21
N ALA A 202 -0.50 7.09 -1.14
CA ALA A 202 -0.97 6.90 0.23
C ALA A 202 -0.72 8.19 1.02
N PHE A 203 0.23 8.19 1.96
CA PHE A 203 0.51 9.35 2.82
C PHE A 203 1.80 10.07 2.47
N ALA A 204 2.58 9.60 1.49
CA ALA A 204 3.89 10.15 1.16
C ALA A 204 4.73 10.42 2.43
N ARG A 205 5.01 11.70 2.74
CA ARG A 205 5.70 12.12 3.97
C ARG A 205 4.82 12.88 4.95
N ASP A 206 3.52 12.90 4.69
CA ASP A 206 2.56 13.61 5.50
C ASP A 206 2.22 12.79 6.75
N SER A 207 2.01 13.51 7.85
CA SER A 207 1.45 12.90 9.04
C SER A 207 0.02 12.45 8.76
N ASN A 208 -0.38 11.35 9.38
CA ASN A 208 -1.70 10.74 9.14
C ASN A 208 -2.28 10.15 10.44
N ALA A 209 -3.57 9.83 10.40
CA ALA A 209 -4.31 9.32 11.55
C ALA A 209 -3.90 7.91 12.01
N LEU A 210 -3.15 7.19 11.18
CA LEU A 210 -2.62 5.87 11.50
C LEU A 210 -1.25 5.96 12.21
N ASP A 211 -0.61 7.13 12.19
CA ASP A 211 0.62 7.34 12.95
C ASP A 211 0.31 7.26 14.45
N ALA A 212 1.07 6.44 15.16
CA ALA A 212 0.83 6.16 16.58
C ALA A 212 2.14 6.07 17.36
N LEU A 213 2.14 6.56 18.59
CA LEU A 213 3.22 6.29 19.55
C LEU A 213 2.90 5.00 20.31
N ILE A 214 3.69 3.96 20.09
CA ILE A 214 3.56 2.66 20.76
C ILE A 214 4.85 2.40 21.52
N SER A 215 4.76 2.31 22.85
CA SER A 215 5.90 1.98 23.73
C SER A 215 7.14 2.86 23.51
N GLY A 216 6.95 4.14 23.19
CA GLY A 216 8.03 5.11 22.95
C GLY A 216 8.59 5.10 21.52
N GLN A 217 8.07 4.25 20.63
CA GLN A 217 8.41 4.23 19.21
C GLN A 217 7.25 4.83 18.39
N VAL A 218 7.58 5.68 17.43
CA VAL A 218 6.59 6.19 16.46
C VAL A 218 6.36 5.11 15.41
N LEU A 219 5.19 4.50 15.42
CA LEU A 219 4.63 3.85 14.26
C LEU A 219 4.25 4.95 13.27
N SER A 220 4.96 5.02 12.16
CA SER A 220 4.68 5.99 11.10
C SER A 220 4.40 5.28 9.79
N PHE A 221 3.44 5.83 9.04
CA PHE A 221 3.14 5.42 7.67
C PHE A 221 3.77 6.31 6.60
N VAL A 222 4.73 7.15 7.00
CA VAL A 222 5.59 7.91 6.08
C VAL A 222 6.46 6.99 5.21
N ASP A 223 6.56 7.31 3.92
CA ASP A 223 7.25 6.58 2.86
C ASP A 223 6.80 5.10 2.75
N ARG A 224 5.61 4.77 3.28
CA ARG A 224 5.06 3.40 3.21
C ARG A 224 4.11 3.25 2.03
N SER A 225 4.38 2.24 1.22
CA SER A 225 3.45 1.69 0.25
C SER A 225 2.50 0.69 0.94
N PHE A 226 1.38 0.37 0.30
CA PHE A 226 0.38 -0.57 0.83
C PHE A 226 0.04 -1.63 -0.20
N ILE A 227 -0.17 -2.86 0.27
CA ILE A 227 -0.60 -4.00 -0.54
C ILE A 227 -1.92 -4.48 0.05
N PHE A 228 -3.01 -4.38 -0.70
CA PHE A 228 -4.35 -4.80 -0.31
C PHE A 228 -4.76 -6.01 -1.13
N ASN A 229 -4.78 -7.20 -0.54
CA ASN A 229 -5.40 -8.39 -1.14
C ASN A 229 -6.86 -8.45 -0.69
N VAL A 230 -7.81 -8.31 -1.61
CA VAL A 230 -9.17 -7.90 -1.29
C VAL A 230 -10.25 -8.84 -1.83
N GLN A 231 -11.36 -8.90 -1.10
CA GLN A 231 -12.68 -9.27 -1.60
C GLN A 231 -13.73 -8.29 -1.07
N VAL A 232 -14.47 -7.66 -1.97
CA VAL A 232 -15.56 -6.76 -1.64
C VAL A 232 -16.86 -7.56 -1.53
N TYR A 233 -17.31 -7.78 -0.30
CA TYR A 233 -18.53 -8.53 -0.02
C TYR A 233 -19.76 -7.74 -0.44
N LYS A 234 -19.78 -6.44 -0.14
CA LYS A 234 -20.96 -5.59 -0.34
C LYS A 234 -20.57 -4.14 -0.51
N THR A 235 -21.33 -3.42 -1.34
CA THR A 235 -21.30 -1.96 -1.38
C THR A 235 -22.71 -1.40 -1.30
N THR A 236 -22.91 -0.33 -0.52
CA THR A 236 -24.21 0.36 -0.43
C THR A 236 -24.03 1.87 -0.47
N THR A 237 -24.92 2.56 -1.17
CA THR A 237 -24.96 4.03 -1.14
C THR A 237 -25.09 4.52 0.30
N ARG A 238 -24.22 5.46 0.68
CA ARG A 238 -24.21 6.06 2.01
C ARG A 238 -25.48 6.85 2.25
N THR A 239 -26.10 6.63 3.40
CA THR A 239 -27.26 7.41 3.85
C THR A 239 -26.81 8.66 4.59
N THR A 240 -27.68 9.67 4.72
CA THR A 240 -27.38 10.91 5.45
C THR A 240 -26.85 10.69 6.87
N ALA A 241 -27.33 9.66 7.56
CA ALA A 241 -26.90 9.33 8.93
C ALA A 241 -25.50 8.69 9.01
N GLN A 242 -24.92 8.30 7.86
CA GLN A 242 -23.62 7.64 7.76
C GLN A 242 -22.51 8.58 7.28
N TYR A 243 -22.81 9.85 7.01
CA TYR A 243 -21.83 10.88 6.63
C TYR A 243 -21.03 11.40 7.82
#